data_AF-A0AB36GHT7-F1
#
_entry.id   AF-A0AB36GHT7-F1
#
_cell.length_a   1.000
_cell.length_b   1.000
_cell.length_c   1.000
_cell.angle_alpha   90.00
_cell.angle_beta   90.00
_cell.angle_gamma   90.00
#
_symmetry.space_group_name_H-M   'P 1'
#
loop_
_entity.id
_entity.type
_entity.pdbx_description
1 polymer ?
#
loop_
_entity_poly.entity_id
_entity_poly.type
_entity_poly.pdbx_seq_one_letter_code
_entity_poly.pdbx_strand_id
1 'polypeptide(L)'
;MGFSPAHIKRCTLTWEAPDYSTSYPAGYTTRGVAVIAVAEYTRKTKGYCYSTLTALVYISRENGERIVINQEPVVESCMHSLLDPCDVVHPKTLGRIVLNAWDVIPSDYTHHLVTVAADRHDLKLLFRNCEQLKKAMEYRAFEKVLDPYDNHSLGEVHVRLAGTDAAETMRYFQDRAEQLTEQMIADTLAEVPENQLVDYNVFTDCSFRATHNKKYLRGGRMGIAGVSEDGFYFHTHYDAVNIMTGELSAMLAAFHVFYHGGRRLIINTDSLGALTFLLRLAHSRWAFDYWVREGVQDARVIAEMEQLTAAIRAHRVIVKHVPGHTGHGLQESSDSVSKMHRHFPGQIVDKRHTVEFNRRCESIITALSGCKKAVRLPSPEWLQIKPSAIHTGNRMWR
;
A
#
# COMPACT_ATOMS: atom_id res chain seq x y z
N MET A 1 6.65 -15.95 -15.62
CA MET A 1 7.07 -16.12 -17.03
C MET A 1 7.39 -14.74 -17.57
N GLY A 2 8.64 -14.48 -17.95
CA GLY A 2 9.14 -13.15 -18.23
C GLY A 2 8.66 -12.57 -19.56
N PHE A 3 8.59 -11.24 -19.62
CA PHE A 3 8.54 -10.43 -20.84
C PHE A 3 9.45 -11.06 -21.90
N SER A 4 8.88 -11.76 -22.87
CA SER A 4 9.68 -12.36 -23.93
C SER A 4 9.71 -11.39 -25.12
N PRO A 5 10.89 -10.92 -25.55
CA PRO A 5 11.06 -10.10 -26.76
C PRO A 5 10.49 -10.74 -28.03
N ALA A 6 10.15 -12.03 -27.99
CA ALA A 6 9.61 -12.77 -29.12
C ALA A 6 8.13 -12.42 -29.41
N HIS A 7 7.33 -12.03 -28.41
CA HIS A 7 5.95 -11.58 -28.66
C HIS A 7 5.92 -10.19 -29.33
N ILE A 8 6.81 -9.29 -28.91
CA ILE A 8 6.91 -7.92 -29.45
C ILE A 8 7.47 -7.92 -30.89
N LYS A 9 8.31 -8.91 -31.24
CA LYS A 9 8.89 -9.05 -32.60
C LYS A 9 7.89 -9.45 -33.69
N ARG A 10 6.63 -9.79 -33.37
CA ARG A 10 5.58 -10.03 -34.38
C ARG A 10 4.92 -8.76 -34.89
N CYS A 11 5.11 -7.62 -34.23
CA CYS A 11 4.55 -6.33 -34.64
C CYS A 11 5.47 -5.67 -35.68
N THR A 12 5.36 -6.09 -36.93
CA THR A 12 5.98 -5.38 -38.05
C THR A 12 5.09 -4.17 -38.39
N LEU A 13 5.43 -2.99 -37.86
CA LEU A 13 4.77 -1.74 -38.25
C LEU A 13 5.18 -1.40 -39.68
N THR A 14 4.29 -1.56 -40.65
CA THR A 14 4.51 -1.21 -42.07
C THR A 14 4.01 0.20 -42.38
N TRP A 15 4.33 1.20 -41.55
CA TRP A 15 3.89 2.58 -41.75
C TRP A 15 5.06 3.56 -41.75
N GLU A 16 5.09 4.47 -42.72
CA GLU A 16 5.89 5.70 -42.65
C GLU A 16 5.24 6.61 -41.61
N ALA A 17 6.02 7.13 -40.65
CA ALA A 17 5.50 7.97 -39.57
C ALA A 17 4.72 9.19 -40.14
N PRO A 18 3.57 9.56 -39.55
CA PRO A 18 2.84 10.74 -40.00
C PRO A 18 3.66 11.99 -39.66
N ASP A 19 3.57 13.02 -40.50
CA ASP A 19 4.16 14.33 -40.19
C ASP A 19 3.48 14.91 -38.93
N TYR A 20 4.22 14.92 -37.81
CA TYR A 20 3.77 15.40 -36.51
C TYR A 20 3.82 16.94 -36.36
N SER A 21 4.05 17.68 -37.45
CA SER A 21 4.06 19.15 -37.46
C SER A 21 2.73 19.79 -37.05
N THR A 22 1.63 19.03 -37.15
CA THR A 22 0.32 19.36 -36.60
C THR A 22 -0.07 18.30 -35.57
N SER A 23 -0.43 18.74 -34.37
CA SER A 23 -0.79 17.92 -33.21
C SER A 23 -2.08 17.11 -33.45
N TYR A 24 -2.01 16.04 -34.23
CA TYR A 24 -3.13 15.12 -34.50
C TYR A 24 -2.88 13.77 -33.83
N PRO A 25 -3.48 13.52 -32.64
CA PRO A 25 -3.44 12.21 -32.03
C PRO A 25 -4.52 11.28 -32.63
N ALA A 26 -4.41 9.99 -32.36
CA ALA A 26 -5.23 8.91 -32.92
C ALA A 26 -6.72 9.27 -33.13
N GLY A 27 -7.18 9.21 -34.39
CA GLY A 27 -8.61 9.22 -34.70
C GLY A 27 -9.06 10.26 -35.72
N TYR A 28 -8.66 10.10 -36.98
CA TYR A 28 -9.36 10.66 -38.14
C TYR A 28 -9.51 9.59 -39.22
N THR A 29 -10.02 8.42 -38.82
CA THR A 29 -10.39 7.39 -39.80
C THR A 29 -11.85 7.00 -39.56
N THR A 30 -12.60 6.90 -40.65
CA THR A 30 -13.95 6.31 -40.65
C THR A 30 -13.94 4.86 -40.16
N ARG A 31 -12.77 4.20 -40.22
CA ARG A 31 -12.56 2.85 -39.69
C ARG A 31 -12.58 2.83 -38.17
N GLY A 32 -11.94 3.81 -37.52
CA GLY A 32 -11.80 3.89 -36.07
C GLY A 32 -10.46 3.36 -35.57
N VAL A 33 -10.15 3.61 -34.30
CA VAL A 33 -8.92 3.20 -33.62
C VAL A 33 -9.23 2.31 -32.43
N ALA A 34 -8.39 1.31 -32.17
CA ALA A 34 -8.53 0.48 -30.98
C ALA A 34 -8.04 1.23 -29.74
N VAL A 35 -8.85 1.16 -28.68
CA VAL A 35 -8.55 1.75 -27.38
C VAL A 35 -8.60 0.65 -26.32
N ILE A 36 -7.56 0.57 -25.50
CA ILE A 36 -7.49 -0.27 -24.31
C ILE A 36 -7.61 0.67 -23.10
N ALA A 37 -8.77 0.71 -22.46
CA ALA A 37 -9.00 1.44 -21.22
C ALA A 37 -8.84 0.48 -20.03
N VAL A 38 -7.89 0.78 -19.15
CA VAL A 38 -7.53 -0.04 -18.00
C VAL A 38 -7.95 0.69 -16.72
N ALA A 39 -8.86 0.09 -15.97
CA ALA A 39 -9.12 0.48 -14.60
C ALA A 39 -8.23 -0.31 -13.65
N GLU A 40 -7.81 0.35 -12.58
CA GLU A 40 -7.08 -0.25 -11.48
C GLU A 40 -7.83 0.01 -10.17
N TYR A 41 -7.98 -1.04 -9.37
CA TYR A 41 -8.36 -0.90 -7.97
C TYR A 41 -7.23 -1.41 -7.09
N THR A 42 -6.73 -0.55 -6.21
CA THR A 42 -5.65 -0.86 -5.27
C THR A 42 -6.11 -0.67 -3.84
N ARG A 43 -5.80 -1.65 -2.99
CA ARG A 43 -5.98 -1.56 -1.55
C ARG A 43 -4.73 -2.04 -0.81
N LYS A 44 -4.23 -1.21 0.11
CA LYS A 44 -3.09 -1.54 0.98
C LYS A 44 -3.59 -1.94 2.35
N THR A 45 -3.26 -3.16 2.79
CA THR A 45 -3.66 -3.66 4.10
C THR A 45 -2.73 -4.78 4.55
N LYS A 46 -2.59 -4.93 5.88
CA LYS A 46 -1.84 -6.02 6.52
C LYS A 46 -0.39 -6.22 6.04
N GLY A 47 0.28 -5.14 5.64
CA GLY A 47 1.68 -5.18 5.15
C GLY A 47 1.82 -5.47 3.65
N TYR A 48 0.71 -5.58 2.91
CA TYR A 48 0.69 -5.87 1.49
C TYR A 48 -0.07 -4.82 0.69
N CYS A 49 0.29 -4.70 -0.59
CA CYS A 49 -0.48 -4.02 -1.61
C CYS A 49 -1.21 -5.07 -2.46
N TYR A 50 -2.52 -4.92 -2.60
CA TYR A 50 -3.38 -5.74 -3.44
C TYR A 50 -3.89 -4.85 -4.57
N SER A 51 -3.62 -5.21 -5.81
CA SER A 51 -4.06 -4.46 -6.98
C SER A 51 -4.66 -5.40 -8.01
N THR A 52 -5.82 -5.06 -8.54
CA THR A 52 -6.43 -5.72 -9.69
C THR A 52 -6.69 -4.69 -10.78
N LEU A 53 -6.27 -5.03 -11.98
CA LEU A 53 -6.51 -4.26 -13.19
C LEU A 53 -7.53 -4.99 -14.05
N THR A 54 -8.47 -4.25 -14.63
CA THR A 54 -9.42 -4.73 -15.62
C THR A 54 -9.33 -3.88 -16.88
N ALA A 55 -9.35 -4.50 -18.06
CA ALA A 55 -9.23 -3.79 -19.33
C ALA A 55 -10.49 -3.94 -20.19
N LEU A 56 -10.99 -2.79 -20.64
CA LEU A 56 -12.00 -2.61 -21.67
C LEU A 56 -11.32 -2.28 -23.00
N VAL A 57 -11.61 -3.08 -24.02
CA VAL A 57 -11.18 -2.88 -25.39
C VAL A 57 -12.39 -2.42 -26.21
N TYR A 58 -12.26 -1.28 -26.87
CA TYR A 58 -13.30 -0.76 -27.76
C TYR A 58 -12.68 -0.10 -28.99
N ILE A 59 -13.47 -0.03 -30.07
CA ILE A 59 -13.14 0.76 -31.24
C ILE A 59 -13.76 2.14 -31.08
N SER A 60 -12.92 3.17 -31.12
CA SER A 60 -13.35 4.55 -31.13
C SER A 60 -13.40 5.10 -32.55
N ARG A 61 -14.56 5.63 -32.94
CA ARG A 61 -14.76 6.27 -34.24
C ARG A 61 -14.94 7.77 -34.10
N GLU A 62 -14.63 8.47 -35.19
CA GLU A 62 -14.74 9.93 -35.31
C GLU A 62 -16.17 10.44 -35.09
N ASN A 63 -17.18 9.65 -35.48
CA ASN A 63 -18.60 9.96 -35.28
C ASN A 63 -19.06 9.89 -33.80
N GLY A 64 -18.16 9.59 -32.86
CA GLY A 64 -18.48 9.45 -31.43
C GLY A 64 -18.89 8.04 -31.00
N GLU A 65 -18.99 7.09 -31.94
CA GLU A 65 -19.31 5.70 -31.63
C GLU A 65 -18.16 5.01 -30.87
N ARG A 66 -18.52 4.21 -29.87
CA ARG A 66 -17.61 3.42 -29.04
C ARG A 66 -18.06 1.97 -29.05
N ILE A 67 -17.49 1.17 -29.93
CA ILE A 67 -17.90 -0.22 -30.14
C ILE A 67 -17.10 -1.09 -29.18
N VAL A 68 -17.75 -1.60 -28.14
CA VAL A 68 -17.14 -2.53 -27.19
C VAL A 68 -16.79 -3.84 -27.91
N ILE A 69 -15.54 -4.29 -27.74
CA ILE A 69 -15.05 -5.54 -28.32
C ILE A 69 -15.16 -6.70 -27.34
N ASN A 70 -14.80 -6.49 -26.07
CA ASN A 70 -14.88 -7.53 -25.04
C ASN A 70 -16.02 -7.26 -24.06
N GLN A 71 -16.90 -8.25 -23.92
CA GLN A 71 -17.99 -8.24 -22.92
C GLN A 71 -17.50 -8.67 -21.53
N GLU A 72 -16.49 -9.54 -21.49
CA GLU A 72 -15.81 -9.94 -20.25
C GLU A 72 -14.50 -9.15 -20.08
N PRO A 73 -14.16 -8.70 -18.86
CA PRO A 73 -12.93 -7.97 -18.63
C PRO A 73 -11.72 -8.87 -18.83
N VAL A 74 -10.71 -8.37 -19.53
CA VAL A 74 -9.35 -8.91 -19.38
C VAL A 74 -8.88 -8.49 -17.99
N VAL A 75 -8.36 -9.44 -17.20
CA VAL A 75 -8.01 -9.22 -15.80
C VAL A 75 -6.55 -9.55 -15.55
N GLU A 76 -5.85 -8.71 -14.81
CA GLU A 76 -4.57 -9.04 -14.18
C GLU A 76 -4.58 -8.56 -12.74
N SER A 77 -4.19 -9.43 -11.81
CA SER A 77 -4.06 -9.09 -10.40
C SER A 77 -2.62 -9.27 -9.94
N CYS A 78 -2.24 -8.49 -8.94
CA CYS A 78 -0.99 -8.69 -8.23
C CYS A 78 -1.15 -8.42 -6.73
N MET A 79 -0.41 -9.19 -5.96
CA MET A 79 -0.20 -8.99 -4.54
C MET A 79 1.30 -8.92 -4.31
N HIS A 80 1.76 -7.90 -3.61
CA HIS A 80 3.17 -7.78 -3.25
C HIS A 80 3.32 -7.15 -1.86
N SER A 81 4.47 -7.43 -1.23
CA SER A 81 4.80 -6.80 0.04
C SER A 81 4.87 -5.29 -0.15
N LEU A 82 4.49 -4.51 0.87
CA LEU A 82 4.73 -3.06 0.84
C LEU A 82 6.23 -2.70 0.82
N LEU A 83 7.11 -3.67 1.07
CA LEU A 83 8.54 -3.53 0.80
C LEU A 83 8.84 -3.46 -0.70
N ASP A 84 8.06 -4.10 -1.56
CA ASP A 84 8.25 -3.96 -3.00
C ASP A 84 7.61 -2.64 -3.47
N PRO A 85 8.35 -1.71 -4.08
CA PRO A 85 7.78 -0.42 -4.50
C PRO A 85 6.67 -0.62 -5.54
N CYS A 86 5.51 0.03 -5.33
CA CYS A 86 4.40 0.03 -6.29
C CYS A 86 4.88 0.46 -7.69
N ASP A 87 5.76 1.48 -7.76
CA ASP A 87 6.40 2.00 -8.98
C ASP A 87 7.19 0.96 -9.79
N VAL A 88 7.50 -0.20 -9.20
CA VAL A 88 8.18 -1.32 -9.88
C VAL A 88 7.20 -2.43 -10.25
N VAL A 89 6.22 -2.71 -9.39
CA VAL A 89 5.30 -3.84 -9.55
C VAL A 89 4.10 -3.47 -10.42
N HIS A 90 3.43 -2.35 -10.13
CA HIS A 90 2.20 -1.95 -10.81
C HIS A 90 2.42 -1.68 -12.31
N PRO A 91 3.49 -0.97 -12.75
CA PRO A 91 3.73 -0.78 -14.19
C PRO A 91 3.97 -2.09 -14.94
N LYS A 92 4.57 -3.12 -14.29
CA LYS A 92 4.74 -4.44 -14.90
C LYS A 92 3.41 -5.16 -15.05
N THR A 93 2.53 -5.06 -14.06
CA THR A 93 1.16 -5.60 -14.11
C THR A 93 0.34 -4.90 -15.19
N LEU A 94 0.44 -3.57 -15.29
CA LEU A 94 -0.14 -2.78 -16.38
C LEU A 94 0.37 -3.22 -17.75
N GLY A 95 1.68 -3.47 -17.88
CA GLY A 95 2.25 -4.00 -19.12
C GLY A 95 1.66 -5.36 -19.52
N ARG A 96 1.44 -6.27 -18.56
CA ARG A 96 0.82 -7.58 -18.83
C ARG A 96 -0.62 -7.44 -19.30
N ILE A 97 -1.44 -6.65 -18.61
CA ILE A 97 -2.85 -6.51 -18.99
C ILE A 97 -3.01 -5.82 -20.35
N VAL A 98 -2.16 -4.84 -20.67
CA VAL A 98 -2.16 -4.20 -21.99
C VAL A 98 -1.83 -5.21 -23.10
N LEU A 99 -0.86 -6.10 -22.89
CA LEU A 99 -0.53 -7.14 -23.87
C LEU A 99 -1.65 -8.18 -23.99
N ASN A 100 -2.24 -8.61 -22.89
CA ASN A 100 -3.37 -9.54 -22.93
C ASN A 100 -4.60 -8.92 -23.61
N ALA A 101 -4.86 -7.63 -23.38
CA ALA A 101 -5.93 -6.89 -24.03
C ALA A 101 -5.65 -6.66 -25.52
N TRP A 102 -4.39 -6.57 -25.92
CA TRP A 102 -3.99 -6.46 -27.32
C TRP A 102 -4.45 -7.67 -28.14
N ASP A 103 -4.37 -8.88 -27.58
CA ASP A 103 -4.77 -10.12 -28.26
C ASP A 103 -6.28 -10.17 -28.58
N VAL A 104 -7.08 -9.31 -27.93
CA VAL A 104 -8.53 -9.20 -28.16
C VAL A 104 -8.88 -8.19 -29.25
N ILE A 105 -7.93 -7.34 -29.65
CA ILE A 105 -8.14 -6.35 -30.71
C ILE A 105 -8.31 -7.07 -32.06
N PRO A 106 -9.37 -6.79 -32.85
CA PRO A 106 -9.52 -7.41 -34.16
C PRO A 106 -8.36 -7.01 -35.09
N SER A 107 -7.86 -7.96 -35.90
CA SER A 107 -6.64 -7.78 -36.72
C SER A 107 -6.65 -6.51 -37.56
N ASP A 108 -7.82 -6.15 -38.12
CA ASP A 108 -8.02 -4.96 -38.95
C ASP A 108 -7.65 -3.64 -38.24
N TYR A 109 -7.63 -3.64 -36.91
CA TYR A 109 -7.31 -2.48 -36.06
C TYR A 109 -5.92 -2.56 -35.42
N THR A 110 -5.25 -3.73 -35.47
CA THR A 110 -3.90 -3.91 -34.92
C THR A 110 -2.80 -3.26 -35.77
N HIS A 111 -3.13 -2.90 -37.01
CA HIS A 111 -2.24 -2.20 -37.94
C HIS A 111 -2.21 -0.67 -37.72
N HIS A 112 -3.08 -0.15 -36.85
CA HIS A 112 -3.16 1.26 -36.49
C HIS A 112 -2.50 1.53 -35.13
N LEU A 113 -2.18 2.80 -34.83
CA LEU A 113 -1.72 3.20 -33.51
C LEU A 113 -2.83 2.90 -32.48
N VAL A 114 -2.53 1.99 -31.55
CA VAL A 114 -3.47 1.61 -30.48
C VAL A 114 -3.32 2.59 -29.33
N THR A 115 -4.45 3.05 -28.78
CA THR A 115 -4.44 3.95 -27.63
C THR A 115 -4.62 3.17 -26.33
N VAL A 116 -3.78 3.41 -25.33
CA VAL A 116 -4.02 2.93 -23.95
C VAL A 116 -4.40 4.09 -23.05
N ALA A 117 -5.48 3.91 -22.30
CA ALA A 117 -5.89 4.80 -21.23
C ALA A 117 -5.78 4.06 -19.89
N ALA A 118 -4.92 4.53 -18.98
CA ALA A 118 -4.72 3.93 -17.65
C ALA A 118 -4.22 4.99 -16.66
N ASP A 119 -3.83 4.60 -15.45
CA ASP A 119 -3.19 5.52 -14.51
C ASP A 119 -1.98 6.22 -15.15
N ARG A 120 -1.93 7.55 -14.99
CA ARG A 120 -0.94 8.39 -15.67
C ARG A 120 0.48 8.12 -15.18
N HIS A 121 0.64 7.85 -13.89
CA HIS A 121 1.94 7.60 -13.28
C HIS A 121 2.50 6.27 -13.76
N ASP A 122 1.70 5.21 -13.67
CA ASP A 122 2.11 3.86 -14.06
C ASP A 122 2.35 3.73 -15.57
N LEU A 123 1.57 4.42 -16.42
CA LEU A 123 1.82 4.47 -17.87
C LEU A 123 3.15 5.10 -18.21
N LYS A 124 3.49 6.23 -17.56
CA LYS A 124 4.78 6.90 -17.78
C LYS A 124 5.94 6.00 -17.38
N LEU A 125 5.83 5.29 -16.27
CA LEU A 125 6.84 4.34 -15.81
C LEU A 125 6.96 3.16 -16.78
N LEU A 126 5.84 2.59 -17.23
CA LEU A 126 5.82 1.51 -18.22
C LEU A 126 6.52 1.93 -19.52
N PHE A 127 6.20 3.11 -20.06
CA PHE A 127 6.74 3.59 -21.34
C PHE A 127 8.21 3.99 -21.23
N ARG A 128 8.66 4.42 -20.04
CA ARG A 128 10.08 4.62 -19.76
C ARG A 128 10.85 3.29 -19.74
N ASN A 129 10.22 2.23 -19.24
CA ASN A 129 10.83 0.91 -19.10
C ASN A 129 10.72 0.05 -20.38
N CYS A 130 9.79 0.36 -21.29
CA CYS A 130 9.52 -0.40 -22.51
C CYS A 130 9.37 0.52 -23.73
N GLU A 131 10.48 0.85 -24.39
CA GLU A 131 10.51 1.76 -25.54
C GLU A 131 9.70 1.22 -26.74
N GLN A 132 9.60 -0.11 -26.88
CA GLN A 132 8.85 -0.73 -27.97
C GLN A 132 7.34 -0.45 -27.87
N LEU A 133 6.77 -0.50 -26.66
CA LEU A 133 5.36 -0.12 -26.45
C LEU A 133 5.14 1.34 -26.81
N LYS A 134 6.07 2.23 -26.44
CA LYS A 134 6.00 3.65 -26.80
C LYS A 134 5.99 3.89 -28.32
N LYS A 135 6.58 3.01 -29.12
CA LYS A 135 6.61 3.11 -30.60
C LYS A 135 5.31 2.61 -31.26
N ALA A 136 4.60 1.70 -30.60
CA ALA A 136 3.38 1.07 -31.13
C ALA A 136 2.08 1.66 -30.57
N MET A 137 2.17 2.51 -29.54
CA MET A 137 1.02 2.92 -28.75
C MET A 137 1.02 4.41 -28.42
N GLU A 138 -0.18 4.97 -28.42
CA GLU A 138 -0.45 6.26 -27.80
C GLU A 138 -0.94 6.04 -26.37
N TYR A 139 -0.49 6.86 -25.41
CA TYR A 139 -1.00 6.79 -24.04
C TYR A 139 -1.89 8.00 -23.71
N ARG A 140 -2.88 7.74 -22.86
CA ARG A 140 -3.83 8.71 -22.30
C ARG A 140 -4.02 8.44 -20.82
N ALA A 141 -4.30 9.48 -20.04
CA ALA A 141 -4.66 9.29 -18.64
C ALA A 141 -6.11 8.82 -18.55
N PHE A 142 -6.38 7.84 -17.71
CA PHE A 142 -7.70 7.24 -17.55
C PHE A 142 -8.76 8.24 -17.07
N GLU A 143 -8.42 9.11 -16.14
CA GLU A 143 -9.33 10.15 -15.61
C GLU A 143 -9.89 11.05 -16.73
N LYS A 144 -9.03 11.39 -17.70
CA LYS A 144 -9.39 12.22 -18.88
C LYS A 144 -10.32 11.51 -19.86
N VAL A 145 -10.42 10.18 -19.76
CA VAL A 145 -11.36 9.39 -20.57
C VAL A 145 -12.74 9.32 -19.92
N LEU A 146 -12.82 9.48 -18.59
CA LEU A 146 -14.05 9.38 -17.80
C LEU A 146 -14.76 10.72 -17.55
N ASP A 147 -14.03 11.85 -17.47
CA ASP A 147 -14.61 13.14 -17.05
C ASP A 147 -15.18 13.98 -18.22
N PRO A 148 -16.45 14.43 -18.13
CA PRO A 148 -17.06 15.37 -19.08
C PRO A 148 -16.69 16.86 -18.92
N TYR A 149 -15.97 17.29 -17.88
CA TYR A 149 -15.74 18.70 -17.54
C TYR A 149 -14.28 19.20 -17.60
N ASP A 150 -13.30 18.34 -17.92
CA ASP A 150 -11.91 18.80 -18.05
C ASP A 150 -11.70 19.46 -19.43
N ASN A 151 -11.70 20.80 -19.43
CA ASN A 151 -11.62 21.67 -20.60
C ASN A 151 -10.22 21.71 -21.24
N HIS A 152 -9.57 20.58 -21.56
CA HIS A 152 -8.25 20.65 -22.20
C HIS A 152 -8.05 19.68 -23.39
N SER A 153 -7.64 20.30 -24.51
CA SER A 153 -7.22 19.72 -25.79
C SER A 153 -8.32 19.05 -26.63
N LEU A 154 -8.60 19.63 -27.80
CA LEU A 154 -9.41 19.04 -28.88
C LEU A 154 -9.03 17.58 -29.20
N GLY A 155 -7.81 17.14 -28.86
CA GLY A 155 -7.33 15.77 -29.08
C GLY A 155 -7.74 14.72 -28.05
N GLU A 156 -8.40 15.08 -26.93
CA GLU A 156 -8.86 14.11 -25.90
C GLU A 156 -10.32 13.66 -26.09
N VAL A 157 -11.10 14.40 -26.87
CA VAL A 157 -12.53 14.12 -27.16
C VAL A 157 -12.72 12.74 -27.81
N HIS A 158 -11.72 12.25 -28.54
CA HIS A 158 -11.79 11.02 -29.34
C HIS A 158 -11.71 9.72 -28.52
N VAL A 159 -11.36 9.75 -27.24
CA VAL A 159 -11.32 8.54 -26.39
C VAL A 159 -12.39 8.51 -25.32
N ARG A 160 -13.17 9.59 -25.18
CA ARG A 160 -14.23 9.75 -24.18
C ARG A 160 -15.20 8.58 -24.14
N LEU A 161 -15.48 8.10 -22.92
CA LEU A 161 -16.48 7.06 -22.64
C LEU A 161 -17.83 7.63 -22.19
N ALA A 162 -17.82 8.77 -21.47
CA ALA A 162 -19.04 9.32 -20.87
C ALA A 162 -20.17 9.54 -21.88
N GLY A 163 -21.34 8.94 -21.61
CA GLY A 163 -22.52 9.00 -22.47
C GLY A 163 -22.57 7.94 -23.58
N THR A 164 -21.73 6.89 -23.50
CA THR A 164 -21.70 5.78 -24.46
C THR A 164 -21.88 4.43 -23.74
N ASP A 165 -22.31 3.40 -24.47
CA ASP A 165 -22.47 2.03 -23.92
C ASP A 165 -21.16 1.50 -23.32
N ALA A 166 -20.01 1.89 -23.90
CA ALA A 166 -18.69 1.55 -23.39
C ALA A 166 -18.43 2.12 -21.98
N ALA A 167 -19.03 3.25 -21.59
CA ALA A 167 -18.95 3.72 -20.21
C ALA A 167 -19.70 2.80 -19.23
N GLU A 168 -20.80 2.20 -19.65
CA GLU A 168 -21.55 1.28 -18.78
C GLU A 168 -20.75 0.01 -18.54
N THR A 169 -20.16 -0.55 -19.60
CA THR A 169 -19.24 -1.70 -19.49
C THR A 169 -18.01 -1.36 -18.65
N MET A 170 -17.44 -0.15 -18.81
CA MET A 170 -16.29 0.28 -18.02
C MET A 170 -16.61 0.35 -16.52
N ARG A 171 -17.80 0.84 -16.14
CA ARG A 171 -18.24 0.83 -14.73
C ARG A 171 -18.33 -0.59 -14.19
N TYR A 172 -18.93 -1.51 -14.94
CA TYR A 172 -18.97 -2.92 -14.57
C TYR A 172 -17.56 -3.51 -14.38
N PHE A 173 -16.59 -3.14 -15.23
CA PHE A 173 -15.21 -3.60 -15.10
C PHE A 173 -14.48 -2.99 -13.90
N GLN A 174 -14.79 -1.74 -13.52
CA GLN A 174 -14.29 -1.12 -12.29
C GLN A 174 -14.82 -1.85 -11.05
N ASP A 175 -16.13 -2.13 -10.99
CA ASP A 175 -16.75 -2.89 -9.91
C ASP A 175 -16.15 -4.30 -9.82
N ARG A 176 -15.85 -4.92 -10.97
CA ARG A 176 -15.20 -6.23 -11.02
C ARG A 176 -13.76 -6.19 -10.48
N ALA A 177 -13.00 -5.14 -10.77
CA ALA A 177 -11.65 -4.96 -10.22
C ALA A 177 -11.66 -4.83 -8.70
N GLU A 178 -12.62 -4.07 -8.16
CA GLU A 178 -12.84 -3.96 -6.72
C GLU A 178 -13.21 -5.31 -6.11
N GLN A 179 -14.22 -5.99 -6.65
CA GLN A 179 -14.67 -7.29 -6.15
C GLN A 179 -13.54 -8.33 -6.11
N LEU A 180 -12.74 -8.42 -7.17
CA LEU A 180 -11.62 -9.36 -7.25
C LEU A 180 -10.50 -9.02 -6.27
N THR A 181 -10.23 -7.72 -6.05
CA THR A 181 -9.25 -7.28 -5.05
C THR A 181 -9.72 -7.62 -3.64
N GLU A 182 -11.00 -7.37 -3.34
CA GLU A 182 -11.60 -7.72 -2.05
C GLU A 182 -11.61 -9.23 -1.81
N GLN A 183 -11.88 -10.03 -2.85
CA GLN A 183 -11.78 -11.48 -2.78
C GLN A 183 -10.34 -11.95 -2.51
N MET A 184 -9.35 -11.40 -3.23
CA MET A 184 -7.94 -11.71 -3.02
C MET A 184 -7.49 -11.37 -1.59
N ILE A 185 -7.98 -10.26 -1.03
CA ILE A 185 -7.74 -9.89 0.37
C ILE A 185 -8.41 -10.91 1.29
N ALA A 186 -9.69 -11.24 1.09
CA ALA A 186 -10.39 -12.20 1.92
C ALA A 186 -9.69 -13.56 1.94
N ASP A 187 -9.28 -14.07 0.77
CA ASP A 187 -8.58 -15.34 0.63
C ASP A 187 -7.20 -15.33 1.31
N THR A 188 -6.46 -14.23 1.20
CA THR A 188 -5.12 -14.10 1.82
C THR A 188 -5.20 -13.90 3.35
N LEU A 189 -6.23 -13.20 3.81
CA LEU A 189 -6.41 -12.90 5.23
C LEU A 189 -7.23 -13.97 5.98
N ALA A 190 -7.76 -14.97 5.26
CA ALA A 190 -8.54 -16.07 5.82
C ALA A 190 -7.78 -16.79 6.94
N GLU A 191 -8.52 -17.27 7.94
CA GLU A 191 -7.92 -17.99 9.04
C GLU A 191 -7.48 -19.39 8.60
N VAL A 192 -6.17 -19.65 8.69
CA VAL A 192 -5.62 -21.00 8.50
C VAL A 192 -5.54 -21.75 9.84
N PRO A 193 -5.65 -23.09 9.82
CA PRO A 193 -5.47 -23.91 11.02
C PRO A 193 -4.16 -23.60 11.76
N GLU A 194 -4.18 -23.68 13.09
CA GLU A 194 -3.04 -23.28 13.93
C GLU A 194 -1.74 -24.02 13.58
N ASN A 195 -1.84 -25.30 13.20
CA ASN A 195 -0.71 -26.14 12.80
C ASN A 195 -0.11 -25.77 11.43
N GLN A 196 -0.74 -24.89 10.68
CA GLN A 196 -0.28 -24.38 9.38
C GLN A 196 0.24 -22.94 9.48
N LEU A 197 0.17 -22.32 10.65
CA LEU A 197 0.65 -20.96 10.84
C LEU A 197 2.18 -20.91 10.74
N VAL A 198 2.67 -19.98 9.92
CA VAL A 198 4.07 -19.59 9.90
C VAL A 198 4.27 -18.43 10.86
N ASP A 199 5.32 -18.49 11.67
CA ASP A 199 5.68 -17.44 12.61
C ASP A 199 6.21 -16.21 11.87
N TYR A 200 5.79 -15.02 12.28
CA TYR A 200 6.24 -13.73 11.74
C TYR A 200 6.63 -12.79 12.88
N ASN A 201 7.91 -12.47 12.98
CA ASN A 201 8.44 -11.70 14.11
C ASN A 201 8.39 -10.19 13.86
N VAL A 202 7.92 -9.45 14.86
CA VAL A 202 7.92 -7.98 14.91
C VAL A 202 8.50 -7.54 16.25
N PHE A 203 9.38 -6.55 16.24
CA PHE A 203 10.02 -5.96 17.39
C PHE A 203 9.44 -4.57 17.59
N THR A 204 8.96 -4.26 18.78
CA THR A 204 8.29 -3.01 19.11
C THR A 204 9.02 -2.31 20.24
N ASP A 205 9.00 -0.98 20.19
CA ASP A 205 9.66 -0.14 21.16
C ASP A 205 8.94 1.22 21.27
N CYS A 206 9.05 1.84 22.44
CA CYS A 206 8.56 3.17 22.70
C CYS A 206 9.59 4.04 23.44
N SER A 207 9.70 5.32 23.02
CA SER A 207 10.55 6.31 23.68
C SER A 207 9.77 7.51 24.17
N PHE A 208 9.92 7.81 25.46
CA PHE A 208 9.23 8.92 26.13
C PHE A 208 10.17 10.02 26.62
N ARG A 209 9.95 11.27 26.20
CA ARG A 209 10.63 12.46 26.75
C ARG A 209 9.67 13.34 27.52
N ALA A 210 9.81 13.38 28.84
CA ALA A 210 9.16 14.40 29.65
C ALA A 210 9.54 15.81 29.14
N THR A 211 8.55 16.69 29.01
CA THR A 211 8.81 18.10 28.66
C THR A 211 8.40 18.99 29.83
N HIS A 212 9.20 20.01 30.15
CA HIS A 212 8.85 21.02 31.16
C HIS A 212 7.87 22.09 30.63
N ASN A 213 7.19 21.82 29.52
CA ASN A 213 6.37 22.82 28.85
C ASN A 213 5.03 22.97 29.57
N LYS A 214 4.83 24.13 30.21
CA LYS A 214 3.62 24.49 30.99
C LYS A 214 2.31 24.39 30.18
N LYS A 215 2.38 24.40 28.83
CA LYS A 215 1.22 24.25 27.94
C LYS A 215 0.66 22.82 27.91
N TYR A 216 1.49 21.83 28.22
CA TYR A 216 1.13 20.41 28.27
C TYR A 216 1.12 19.98 29.73
N LEU A 217 -0.03 20.09 30.39
CA LEU A 217 -0.27 19.67 31.77
C LEU A 217 0.37 18.29 32.05
N ARG A 218 1.53 18.25 32.72
CA ARG A 218 2.31 17.04 33.08
C ARG A 218 2.37 15.98 31.95
N GLY A 219 2.93 16.36 30.80
CA GLY A 219 3.11 15.47 29.65
C GLY A 219 4.49 15.54 28.98
N GLY A 220 4.77 14.55 28.14
CA GLY A 220 5.98 14.42 27.35
C GLY A 220 5.70 13.96 25.93
N ARG A 221 6.72 14.00 25.07
CA ARG A 221 6.63 13.50 23.70
C ARG A 221 6.89 12.00 23.67
N MET A 222 6.01 11.27 22.99
CA MET A 222 6.12 9.84 22.76
C MET A 222 6.44 9.56 21.29
N GLY A 223 7.40 8.69 21.05
CA GLY A 223 7.58 8.00 19.77
C GLY A 223 7.36 6.52 19.96
N ILE A 224 6.56 5.89 19.10
CA ILE A 224 6.40 4.43 19.07
C ILE A 224 6.87 3.92 17.72
N ALA A 225 7.44 2.73 17.70
CA ALA A 225 7.89 2.11 16.46
C ALA A 225 7.83 0.58 16.56
N GLY A 226 7.89 -0.07 15.40
CA GLY A 226 8.24 -1.47 15.35
C GLY A 226 8.82 -1.88 14.01
N VAL A 227 9.62 -2.94 14.01
CA VAL A 227 10.38 -3.47 12.88
C VAL A 227 10.12 -4.98 12.79
N SER A 228 9.72 -5.48 11.63
CA SER A 228 9.55 -6.91 11.35
C SER A 228 10.85 -7.58 10.89
N GLU A 229 10.86 -8.91 10.91
CA GLU A 229 12.00 -9.74 10.50
C GLU A 229 12.39 -9.63 9.01
N ASP A 230 11.49 -9.15 8.17
CA ASP A 230 11.72 -8.87 6.74
C ASP A 230 12.13 -7.41 6.47
N GLY A 231 12.17 -6.57 7.50
CA GLY A 231 12.65 -5.19 7.43
C GLY A 231 11.55 -4.16 7.25
N PHE A 232 10.28 -4.57 7.22
CA PHE A 232 9.17 -3.61 7.29
C PHE A 232 9.15 -2.95 8.66
N TYR A 233 8.79 -1.68 8.71
CA TYR A 233 8.60 -1.01 9.99
C TYR A 233 7.42 -0.06 9.94
N PHE A 234 6.96 0.27 11.13
CA PHE A 234 6.01 1.34 11.35
C PHE A 234 6.53 2.27 12.42
N HIS A 235 6.04 3.49 12.40
CA HIS A 235 6.33 4.46 13.43
C HIS A 235 5.19 5.49 13.53
N THR A 236 5.04 6.06 14.72
CA THR A 236 4.20 7.24 14.94
C THR A 236 4.63 8.00 16.20
N HIS A 237 4.10 9.20 16.39
CA HIS A 237 4.40 10.01 17.56
C HIS A 237 3.18 10.81 17.99
N TYR A 238 3.08 11.05 19.29
CA TYR A 238 2.00 11.81 19.91
C TYR A 238 2.43 12.30 21.30
N ASP A 239 1.65 13.20 21.89
CA ASP A 239 1.87 13.65 23.26
C ASP A 239 1.23 12.66 24.23
N ALA A 240 1.95 12.28 25.29
CA ALA A 240 1.50 11.31 26.28
C ALA A 240 2.01 11.66 27.69
N VAL A 241 1.51 10.96 28.71
CA VAL A 241 1.86 11.24 30.12
C VAL A 241 2.69 10.14 30.79
N ASN A 242 2.74 8.94 30.21
CA ASN A 242 3.56 7.82 30.71
C ASN A 242 4.05 6.94 29.56
N ILE A 243 5.13 6.20 29.83
CA ILE A 243 5.80 5.31 28.89
C ILE A 243 4.99 4.04 28.58
N MET A 244 4.27 3.48 29.56
CA MET A 244 3.44 2.28 29.41
C MET A 244 2.39 2.40 28.29
N THR A 245 1.84 3.60 28.10
CA THR A 245 0.93 3.94 27.00
C THR A 245 1.57 3.71 25.65
N GLY A 246 2.81 4.14 25.51
CA GLY A 246 3.56 4.02 24.26
C GLY A 246 3.88 2.57 23.95
N GLU A 247 4.32 1.81 24.94
CA GLU A 247 4.62 0.38 24.78
C GLU A 247 3.41 -0.42 24.31
N LEU A 248 2.25 -0.21 24.94
CA LEU A 248 1.02 -0.89 24.55
C LEU A 248 0.51 -0.43 23.19
N SER A 249 0.68 0.85 22.87
CA SER A 249 0.31 1.38 21.55
C SER A 249 1.24 0.83 20.45
N ALA A 250 2.52 0.60 20.74
CA ALA A 250 3.46 -0.02 19.81
C ALA A 250 3.05 -1.46 19.49
N MET A 251 2.67 -2.24 20.51
CA MET A 251 2.17 -3.61 20.31
C MET A 251 0.83 -3.64 19.57
N LEU A 252 -0.11 -2.75 19.89
CA LEU A 252 -1.37 -2.63 19.15
C LEU A 252 -1.16 -2.22 17.69
N ALA A 253 -0.25 -1.29 17.42
CA ALA A 253 0.12 -0.91 16.06
C ALA A 253 0.72 -2.11 15.30
N ALA A 254 1.62 -2.87 15.93
CA ALA A 254 2.15 -4.10 15.34
C ALA A 254 1.06 -5.12 15.03
N PHE A 255 0.11 -5.32 15.95
CA PHE A 255 -1.04 -6.18 15.73
C PHE A 255 -1.86 -5.69 14.52
N HIS A 256 -2.21 -4.41 14.43
CA HIS A 256 -3.00 -3.90 13.31
C HIS A 256 -2.31 -4.01 11.96
N VAL A 257 -1.00 -3.72 11.91
CA VAL A 257 -0.23 -3.75 10.68
C VAL A 257 0.05 -5.16 10.21
N PHE A 258 0.36 -6.08 11.13
CA PHE A 258 0.94 -7.37 10.74
C PHE A 258 0.03 -8.55 11.04
N TYR A 259 -0.89 -8.49 12.00
CA TYR A 259 -1.76 -9.64 12.27
C TYR A 259 -2.80 -9.83 11.17
N HIS A 260 -2.85 -11.05 10.63
CA HIS A 260 -3.96 -11.57 9.83
C HIS A 260 -4.08 -13.09 10.01
N GLY A 261 -5.18 -13.67 9.51
CA GLY A 261 -5.51 -15.05 9.76
C GLY A 261 -4.57 -16.10 9.16
N GLY A 262 -3.68 -15.69 8.25
CA GLY A 262 -2.76 -16.59 7.53
C GLY A 262 -1.42 -16.85 8.23
N ARG A 263 -1.12 -16.18 9.35
CA ARG A 263 0.18 -16.30 10.04
C ARG A 263 0.06 -16.16 11.55
N ARG A 264 1.07 -16.68 12.28
CA ARG A 264 1.21 -16.43 13.71
C ARG A 264 2.09 -15.20 13.91
N LEU A 265 1.55 -14.15 14.53
CA LEU A 265 2.32 -12.93 14.81
C LEU A 265 3.08 -13.09 16.13
N ILE A 266 4.39 -12.87 16.11
CA ILE A 266 5.23 -12.82 17.31
C ILE A 266 5.63 -11.36 17.57
N ILE A 267 5.10 -10.77 18.63
CA ILE A 267 5.42 -9.40 19.07
C ILE A 267 6.50 -9.46 20.15
N ASN A 268 7.67 -8.92 19.85
CA ASN A 268 8.79 -8.79 20.76
C ASN A 268 8.82 -7.37 21.31
N THR A 269 8.80 -7.20 22.63
CA THR A 269 8.87 -5.90 23.31
C THR A 269 9.93 -5.94 24.40
N ASP A 270 10.59 -4.81 24.64
CA ASP A 270 11.50 -4.64 25.78
C ASP A 270 10.78 -4.26 27.08
N SER A 271 9.49 -3.93 27.00
CA SER A 271 8.67 -3.59 28.16
C SER A 271 8.06 -4.81 28.83
N LEU A 272 8.75 -5.31 29.86
CA LEU A 272 8.23 -6.37 30.73
C LEU A 272 6.90 -5.98 31.39
N GLY A 273 6.74 -4.70 31.73
CA GLY A 273 5.50 -4.17 32.31
C GLY A 273 4.33 -4.28 31.33
N ALA A 274 4.53 -3.87 30.08
CA ALA A 274 3.48 -3.91 29.06
C ALA A 274 3.12 -5.36 28.68
N LEU A 275 4.13 -6.23 28.56
CA LEU A 275 3.92 -7.68 28.37
C LEU A 275 3.06 -8.26 29.50
N THR A 276 3.47 -8.04 30.76
CA THR A 276 2.78 -8.61 31.93
C THR A 276 1.34 -8.13 32.00
N PHE A 277 1.11 -6.85 31.74
CA PHE A 277 -0.22 -6.26 31.69
C PHE A 277 -1.09 -6.93 30.61
N LEU A 278 -0.58 -7.03 29.38
CA LEU A 278 -1.30 -7.60 28.25
C LEU A 278 -1.64 -9.09 28.48
N LEU A 279 -0.67 -9.88 28.98
CA LEU A 279 -0.91 -11.29 29.29
C LEU A 279 -1.92 -11.47 30.42
N ARG A 280 -1.91 -10.59 31.43
CA ARG A 280 -2.93 -10.61 32.49
C ARG A 280 -4.34 -10.39 31.93
N LEU A 281 -4.49 -9.44 31.00
CA LEU A 281 -5.75 -9.22 30.30
C LEU A 281 -6.15 -10.39 29.40
N ALA A 282 -5.17 -11.04 28.75
CA ALA A 282 -5.44 -12.18 27.88
C ALA A 282 -5.92 -13.41 28.64
N HIS A 283 -5.32 -13.70 29.79
CA HIS A 283 -5.56 -14.94 30.55
C HIS A 283 -6.59 -14.80 31.69
N SER A 284 -7.03 -13.59 32.03
CA SER A 284 -8.06 -13.38 33.06
C SER A 284 -9.22 -12.55 32.53
N ARG A 285 -10.35 -13.20 32.27
CA ARG A 285 -11.59 -12.50 31.86
C ARG A 285 -12.05 -11.51 32.91
N TRP A 286 -11.91 -11.85 34.19
CA TRP A 286 -12.20 -10.92 35.29
C TRP A 286 -11.32 -9.67 35.24
N ALA A 287 -10.01 -9.82 35.00
CA ALA A 287 -9.11 -8.66 34.89
C ALA A 287 -9.46 -7.80 33.68
N PHE A 288 -9.84 -8.41 32.55
CA PHE A 288 -10.31 -7.69 31.37
C PHE A 288 -11.59 -6.92 31.64
N ASP A 289 -12.63 -7.57 32.16
CA ASP A 289 -13.92 -6.93 32.43
C ASP A 289 -13.79 -5.83 33.51
N TYR A 290 -12.92 -6.03 34.50
CA TYR A 290 -12.60 -5.02 35.51
C TYR A 290 -11.90 -3.81 34.87
N TRP A 291 -10.86 -4.01 34.06
CA TRP A 291 -10.17 -2.95 33.32
C TRP A 291 -11.10 -2.15 32.41
N VAL A 292 -12.06 -2.81 31.76
CA VAL A 292 -13.10 -2.15 30.95
C VAL A 292 -14.02 -1.26 31.80
N ARG A 293 -14.45 -1.76 32.97
CA ARG A 293 -15.42 -1.07 33.85
C ARG A 293 -14.84 0.10 34.64
N GLU A 294 -13.53 0.16 34.84
CA GLU A 294 -12.89 1.30 35.52
C GLU A 294 -13.06 2.64 34.76
N GLY A 295 -13.62 2.63 33.54
CA GLY A 295 -14.41 3.77 33.04
C GLY A 295 -13.63 4.92 32.38
N VAL A 296 -12.37 4.69 31.97
CA VAL A 296 -11.50 5.72 31.35
C VAL A 296 -11.08 5.34 29.93
N GLN A 297 -11.55 4.20 29.40
CA GLN A 297 -11.08 3.64 28.14
C GLN A 297 -12.01 3.96 26.98
N ASP A 298 -11.46 4.50 25.89
CA ASP A 298 -12.16 4.61 24.60
C ASP A 298 -12.67 3.24 24.12
N ALA A 299 -13.94 3.16 23.71
CA ALA A 299 -14.58 1.93 23.25
C ALA A 299 -13.81 1.24 22.11
N ARG A 300 -13.13 2.03 21.25
CA ARG A 300 -12.30 1.49 20.16
C ARG A 300 -11.09 0.75 20.69
N VAL A 301 -10.43 1.28 21.72
CA VAL A 301 -9.28 0.63 22.35
C VAL A 301 -9.69 -0.64 23.08
N ILE A 302 -10.86 -0.65 23.71
CA ILE A 302 -11.42 -1.88 24.29
C ILE A 302 -11.60 -2.93 23.19
N ALA A 303 -12.19 -2.56 22.04
CA ALA A 303 -12.37 -3.47 20.92
C ALA A 303 -11.02 -3.99 20.36
N GLU A 304 -10.02 -3.12 20.22
CA GLU A 304 -8.68 -3.52 19.75
C GLU A 304 -7.98 -4.47 20.74
N MET A 305 -8.06 -4.19 22.04
CA MET A 305 -7.52 -5.05 23.09
C MET A 305 -8.28 -6.37 23.20
N GLU A 306 -9.59 -6.38 22.98
CA GLU A 306 -10.40 -7.60 22.93
C GLU A 306 -9.92 -8.51 21.78
N GLN A 307 -9.70 -7.95 20.59
CA GLN A 307 -9.17 -8.69 19.44
C GLN A 307 -7.76 -9.22 19.69
N LEU A 308 -6.84 -8.39 20.18
CA LEU A 308 -5.47 -8.79 20.49
C LEU A 308 -5.45 -9.90 21.55
N THR A 309 -6.19 -9.74 22.64
CA THR A 309 -6.24 -10.75 23.71
C THR A 309 -6.91 -12.05 23.27
N ALA A 310 -7.92 -12.00 22.38
CA ALA A 310 -8.51 -13.19 21.77
C ALA A 310 -7.50 -13.93 20.90
N ALA A 311 -6.74 -13.21 20.07
CA ALA A 311 -5.71 -13.80 19.22
C ALA A 311 -4.56 -14.42 20.04
N ILE A 312 -4.22 -13.84 21.20
CA ILE A 312 -3.27 -14.43 22.16
C ILE A 312 -3.82 -15.74 22.75
N ARG A 313 -5.08 -15.75 23.21
CA ARG A 313 -5.73 -16.96 23.73
C ARG A 313 -5.82 -18.08 22.70
N ALA A 314 -5.99 -17.73 21.43
CA ALA A 314 -6.02 -18.67 20.32
C ALA A 314 -4.62 -19.07 19.80
N HIS A 315 -3.55 -18.69 20.49
CA HIS A 315 -2.15 -18.96 20.10
C HIS A 315 -1.76 -18.45 18.69
N ARG A 316 -2.49 -17.47 18.17
CA ARG A 316 -2.23 -16.82 16.87
C ARG A 316 -1.38 -15.55 17.02
N VAL A 317 -1.31 -15.02 18.24
CA VAL A 317 -0.36 -13.99 18.64
C VAL A 317 0.44 -14.49 19.83
N ILE A 318 1.76 -14.38 19.76
CA ILE A 318 2.65 -14.61 20.90
C ILE A 318 3.35 -13.30 21.22
N VAL A 319 3.37 -12.91 22.49
CA VAL A 319 4.10 -11.72 22.94
C VAL A 319 5.28 -12.17 23.80
N LYS A 320 6.49 -11.71 23.46
CA LYS A 320 7.75 -12.10 24.10
C LYS A 320 8.46 -10.88 24.66
N HIS A 321 9.16 -11.06 25.77
CA HIS A 321 10.09 -10.06 26.29
C HIS A 321 11.46 -10.23 25.63
N VAL A 322 11.98 -9.17 25.02
CA VAL A 322 13.35 -9.09 24.50
C VAL A 322 14.00 -7.88 25.14
N PRO A 323 14.92 -8.05 26.11
CA PRO A 323 15.49 -6.92 26.83
C PRO A 323 16.19 -5.92 25.89
N GLY A 324 15.83 -4.65 25.99
CA GLY A 324 16.50 -3.56 25.29
C GLY A 324 17.96 -3.42 25.72
N HIS A 325 18.79 -2.81 24.87
CA HIS A 325 20.21 -2.54 25.12
C HIS A 325 21.08 -3.77 25.34
N THR A 326 20.64 -4.94 24.88
CA THR A 326 21.41 -6.20 24.91
C THR A 326 22.14 -6.48 23.59
N GLY A 327 21.91 -5.64 22.57
CA GLY A 327 22.51 -5.80 21.26
C GLY A 327 21.74 -6.74 20.33
N HIS A 328 20.43 -6.90 20.54
CA HIS A 328 19.57 -7.55 19.56
C HIS A 328 19.26 -6.57 18.42
N GLY A 329 19.82 -6.79 17.23
CA GLY A 329 19.80 -5.82 16.12
C GLY A 329 18.43 -5.21 15.78
N LEU A 330 17.36 -6.02 15.73
CA LEU A 330 16.01 -5.53 15.42
C LEU A 330 15.37 -4.75 16.58
N GLN A 331 15.73 -5.08 17.83
CA GLN A 331 15.23 -4.35 19.01
C GLN A 331 15.93 -2.99 19.14
N GLU A 332 17.25 -2.93 18.90
CA GLU A 332 17.97 -1.66 18.88
C GLU A 332 17.53 -0.78 17.69
N SER A 333 17.09 -1.40 16.60
CA SER A 333 16.52 -0.68 15.45
C SER A 333 15.16 -0.06 15.79
N SER A 334 14.26 -0.79 16.46
CA SER A 334 12.99 -0.23 16.93
C SER A 334 13.20 0.91 17.94
N ASP A 335 14.15 0.76 18.88
CA ASP A 335 14.56 1.82 19.83
C ASP A 335 15.05 3.09 19.12
N SER A 336 15.87 2.92 18.08
CA SER A 336 16.41 4.05 17.32
C SER A 336 15.31 4.80 16.56
N VAL A 337 14.38 4.06 15.94
CA VAL A 337 13.23 4.65 15.22
C VAL A 337 12.29 5.37 16.20
N SER A 338 12.02 4.78 17.38
CA SER A 338 11.17 5.39 18.42
C SER A 338 11.81 6.68 18.99
N LYS A 339 13.13 6.67 19.25
CA LYS A 339 13.91 7.83 19.73
C LYS A 339 13.99 8.97 18.72
N MET A 340 14.10 8.68 17.43
CA MET A 340 14.21 9.73 16.41
C MET A 340 13.00 10.67 16.44
N HIS A 341 11.78 10.15 16.49
CA HIS A 341 10.59 10.98 16.54
C HIS A 341 10.46 11.83 17.80
N ARG A 342 11.04 11.38 18.91
CA ARG A 342 11.12 12.11 20.16
C ARG A 342 12.08 13.31 20.11
N HIS A 343 13.16 13.23 19.32
CA HIS A 343 14.32 14.14 19.39
C HIS A 343 14.39 15.27 18.34
N PHE A 344 13.45 15.38 17.40
CA PHE A 344 13.40 16.51 16.43
C PHE A 344 12.36 17.59 16.80
N PRO A 345 12.73 18.63 17.59
CA PRO A 345 11.97 19.86 17.73
C PRO A 345 12.50 20.91 16.73
N GLY A 346 11.71 21.31 15.73
CA GLY A 346 11.98 22.52 14.92
C GLY A 346 12.24 22.30 13.43
N GLN A 347 12.58 21.09 13.01
CA GLN A 347 12.29 20.65 11.64
C GLN A 347 11.02 19.82 11.74
N ILE A 348 9.88 20.48 11.57
CA ILE A 348 8.80 19.80 10.87
C ILE A 348 9.49 19.32 9.58
N VAL A 349 9.90 18.06 9.49
CA VAL A 349 9.91 17.45 8.15
C VAL A 349 8.46 17.63 7.77
N ASP A 350 8.20 18.58 6.87
CA ASP A 350 6.85 18.78 6.35
C ASP A 350 6.31 17.37 6.10
N LYS A 351 5.07 17.09 6.47
CA LYS A 351 4.47 15.79 6.16
C LYS A 351 4.54 15.49 4.64
N ARG A 352 4.88 16.51 3.84
CA ARG A 352 5.21 16.48 2.41
C ARG A 352 6.63 16.01 2.05
N HIS A 353 7.58 15.91 2.99
CA HIS A 353 9.01 15.60 2.78
C HIS A 353 9.42 14.25 3.39
N THR A 354 8.52 13.27 3.34
CA THR A 354 8.71 11.88 3.82
C THR A 354 10.06 11.29 3.35
N VAL A 355 10.49 11.61 2.13
CA VAL A 355 11.76 11.14 1.54
C VAL A 355 13.00 11.55 2.36
N GLU A 356 13.03 12.76 2.91
CA GLU A 356 14.19 13.23 3.70
C GLU A 356 14.24 12.54 5.07
N PHE A 357 13.08 12.36 5.70
CA PHE A 357 12.96 11.63 6.96
C PHE A 357 13.41 10.18 6.79
N ASN A 358 12.89 9.50 5.77
CA ASN A 358 13.23 8.15 5.38
C ASN A 358 14.74 7.97 5.18
N ARG A 359 15.37 8.91 4.47
CA ARG A 359 16.82 8.91 4.24
C ARG A 359 17.64 9.04 5.53
N ARG A 360 17.14 9.80 6.52
CA ARG A 360 17.81 9.95 7.83
C ARG A 360 17.67 8.70 8.68
N CYS A 361 16.50 8.06 8.68
CA CYS A 361 16.31 6.79 9.34
C CYS A 361 17.18 5.68 8.73
N GLU A 362 17.21 5.60 7.39
CA GLU A 362 18.12 4.72 6.66
C GLU A 362 19.58 5.00 7.01
N SER A 363 19.98 6.26 7.16
CA SER A 363 21.35 6.64 7.56
C SER A 363 21.70 6.13 8.96
N ILE A 364 20.78 6.21 9.93
CA ILE A 364 21.00 5.72 11.29
C ILE A 364 21.02 4.19 11.32
N ILE A 365 20.06 3.53 10.66
CA ILE A 365 20.05 2.07 10.53
C ILE A 365 21.32 1.59 9.82
N THR A 366 21.78 2.30 8.78
CA THR A 366 23.03 2.02 8.08
C THR A 366 24.24 2.20 8.99
N ALA A 367 24.29 3.28 9.77
CA ALA A 367 25.36 3.52 10.75
C ALA A 367 25.37 2.44 11.85
N LEU A 368 24.19 1.99 12.29
CA LEU A 368 24.04 0.90 13.24
C LEU A 368 24.38 -0.45 12.61
N SER A 369 24.11 -0.67 11.31
CA SER A 369 24.43 -1.90 10.57
C SER A 369 25.92 -2.15 10.37
N GLY A 370 26.78 -1.14 10.61
CA GLY A 370 28.23 -1.33 10.75
C GLY A 370 28.64 -1.96 12.08
N CYS A 371 27.71 -2.08 13.04
CA CYS A 371 27.90 -2.79 14.30
C CYS A 371 27.67 -4.29 14.06
N LYS A 372 28.62 -5.15 14.49
CA LYS A 372 28.54 -6.62 14.36
C LYS A 372 27.26 -7.28 14.93
N LYS A 373 26.43 -6.51 15.64
CA LYS A 373 25.20 -6.92 16.32
C LYS A 373 23.90 -6.45 15.65
N ALA A 374 23.96 -5.54 14.67
CA ALA A 374 22.77 -5.01 14.01
C ALA A 374 22.63 -5.62 12.61
N VAL A 375 21.54 -6.35 12.39
CA VAL A 375 21.22 -6.94 11.09
C VAL A 375 20.68 -5.85 10.18
N ARG A 376 21.35 -5.65 9.04
CA ARG A 376 20.81 -4.82 7.95
C ARG A 376 19.70 -5.59 7.27
N LEU A 377 18.50 -5.05 7.26
CA LEU A 377 17.45 -5.50 6.36
C LEU A 377 17.24 -4.42 5.29
N PRO A 378 17.24 -4.78 3.99
CA PRO A 378 16.97 -3.82 2.92
C PRO A 378 15.52 -3.34 3.03
N SER A 379 15.31 -2.06 3.40
CA SER A 379 13.96 -1.47 3.42
C SER A 379 13.73 -0.59 2.19
N PRO A 380 12.61 -0.78 1.48
CA PRO A 380 12.03 0.23 0.61
C PRO A 380 10.80 0.87 1.28
N GLU A 381 10.71 2.19 1.15
CA GLU A 381 9.60 3.08 1.55
C GLU A 381 9.06 2.96 3.00
N TRP A 382 9.29 4.01 3.78
CA TRP A 382 8.80 4.10 5.16
C TRP A 382 7.29 4.30 5.20
N LEU A 383 6.56 3.37 5.82
CA LEU A 383 5.13 3.54 6.07
C LEU A 383 4.90 4.32 7.37
N GLN A 384 4.54 5.59 7.23
CA GLN A 384 4.01 6.38 8.34
C GLN A 384 2.57 5.94 8.62
N ILE A 385 2.34 5.31 9.78
CA ILE A 385 0.97 5.13 10.27
C ILE A 385 0.49 6.50 10.77
N LYS A 386 -0.57 7.04 10.16
CA LYS A 386 -1.27 8.19 10.75
C LYS A 386 -1.71 7.77 12.14
N PRO A 387 -1.30 8.46 13.22
CA PRO A 387 -1.83 8.15 14.54
C PRO A 387 -3.34 8.21 14.40
N SER A 388 -4.01 7.08 14.68
CA SER A 388 -5.45 7.10 14.76
C SER A 388 -5.79 8.21 15.76
N ALA A 389 -6.81 9.03 15.48
CA ALA A 389 -7.25 10.10 16.40
C ALA A 389 -7.56 9.57 17.83
N ILE A 390 -7.59 8.24 17.98
CA ILE A 390 -7.75 7.40 19.15
C ILE A 390 -6.56 7.54 20.13
N HIS A 391 -5.29 7.59 19.67
CA HIS A 391 -4.13 7.64 20.59
C HIS A 391 -3.85 9.04 21.15
N THR A 392 -4.29 10.09 20.45
CA THR A 392 -4.06 11.50 20.82
C THR A 392 -5.00 12.03 21.91
N GLY A 393 -6.11 11.35 22.18
CA GLY A 393 -7.14 11.81 23.14
C GLY A 393 -7.42 10.86 24.30
N ASN A 394 -6.89 9.64 24.25
CA ASN A 394 -7.27 8.60 25.20
C ASN A 394 -6.39 8.68 26.46
N ARG A 395 -7.03 8.86 27.62
CA ARG A 395 -6.38 8.85 28.95
C ARG A 395 -6.13 7.42 29.43
N MET A 396 -5.77 6.54 28.51
CA MET A 396 -5.79 5.08 28.65
C MET A 396 -4.96 4.55 29.85
N TRP A 397 -4.16 5.42 30.49
CA TRP A 397 -3.11 5.07 31.44
C TRP A 397 -2.81 6.17 32.47
N ARG A 398 -3.82 6.88 32.99
CA ARG A 398 -3.54 7.71 34.17
C ARG A 398 -3.30 6.86 35.41
#